data_AF-A0A8T9S9S8-F1
#
_entry.id   AF-A0A8T9S9S8-F1
#
_cell.length_a   1.000
_cell.length_b   1.000
_cell.length_c   1.000
_cell.angle_alpha   90.00
_cell.angle_beta   90.00
_cell.angle_gamma   90.00
#
_symmetry.space_group_name_H-M   'P 1'
#
loop_
_entity.id
_entity.type
_entity.pdbx_description
1 polymer ?
#
loop_
_entity_poly.entity_id
_entity_poly.type
_entity_poly.pdbx_seq_one_letter_code
_entity_poly.pdbx_strand_id
1 'polypeptide(L)'
;MSEHSFSPAWRAQPLGRRGFLRVSAASAATVALVAATGCDTSTPEPVAPDPNLITLPAGDNGLLYSLFLLALAKSTLYQKVYETPPTDLTTAERAIFSDLRDHEIAYRELLHLLLDPNYLDSTKAVQLFPVDFAFKLTSFTLTTRAGVLAAAQQLEDLAAALYPVVVPLVASSAPYQRVLLLKAASVQARHAAVVRDLLTPGSFASDDVVNAAGQLKPRTPVEVNTALAPFFAPYVISVANLPVPVL
;
A
#
# COMPACT_ATOMS: atom_id res chain seq x y z
N MET A 1 50.82 54.04 0.52
CA MET A 1 49.80 55.11 0.70
C MET A 1 50.00 56.06 -0.47
N SER A 2 49.12 56.23 -1.45
CA SER A 2 47.69 55.95 -1.51
C SER A 2 47.23 55.87 -2.99
N GLU A 3 46.43 54.84 -3.26
CA GLU A 3 45.17 54.82 -4.04
C GLU A 3 45.11 55.32 -5.49
N HIS A 4 44.87 54.35 -6.40
CA HIS A 4 44.12 54.56 -7.64
C HIS A 4 42.84 53.73 -7.61
N SER A 5 41.71 54.39 -7.35
CA SER A 5 40.36 53.82 -7.51
C SER A 5 39.92 53.96 -8.97
N PHE A 6 39.64 52.84 -9.63
CA PHE A 6 38.85 52.80 -10.86
C PHE A 6 37.42 52.40 -10.51
N SER A 7 36.45 53.28 -10.78
CA SER A 7 35.02 52.91 -10.84
C SER A 7 34.52 53.04 -12.28
N PRO A 8 33.96 51.99 -12.90
CA PRO A 8 33.28 52.14 -14.17
C PRO A 8 31.86 52.66 -13.93
N ALA A 9 31.58 53.89 -14.38
CA ALA A 9 30.23 54.40 -14.47
C ALA A 9 29.53 53.79 -15.70
N TRP A 10 28.84 52.66 -15.50
CA TRP A 10 27.83 52.20 -16.45
C TRP A 10 26.67 53.22 -16.45
N ARG A 11 26.54 53.98 -17.53
CA ARG A 11 25.34 54.78 -17.80
C ARG A 11 24.22 53.82 -18.19
N ALA A 12 23.26 53.61 -17.28
CA ALA A 12 21.96 53.10 -17.69
C ALA A 12 21.28 54.16 -18.57
N GLN A 13 21.26 53.96 -19.89
CA GLN A 13 20.41 54.79 -20.75
C GLN A 13 18.95 54.40 -20.51
N PRO A 14 18.07 55.32 -20.12
CA PRO A 14 16.66 55.01 -19.97
C PRO A 14 16.08 54.68 -21.35
N LEU A 15 15.56 53.46 -21.50
CA LEU A 15 14.81 53.06 -22.69
C LEU A 15 13.64 54.04 -22.85
N GLY A 16 13.61 54.76 -23.97
CA GLY A 16 12.54 55.72 -24.24
C GLY A 16 11.17 55.04 -24.19
N ARG A 17 10.14 55.72 -23.67
CA ARG A 17 8.76 55.20 -23.54
C ARG A 17 8.26 54.51 -24.83
N ARG A 18 8.64 55.01 -26.01
CA ARG A 18 8.29 54.41 -27.31
C ARG A 18 9.03 53.10 -27.60
N GLY A 19 10.28 52.96 -27.13
CA GLY A 19 11.04 51.71 -27.22
C GLY A 19 10.49 50.66 -26.25
N PHE A 20 10.18 51.06 -25.02
CA PHE A 20 9.52 50.20 -24.04
C PHE A 20 8.20 49.65 -24.59
N LEU A 21 7.31 50.50 -25.09
CA LEU A 21 6.01 50.05 -25.64
C LEU A 21 6.15 49.13 -26.85
N ARG A 22 7.15 49.31 -27.71
CA ARG A 22 7.41 48.41 -28.85
C ARG A 22 7.91 47.05 -28.40
N VAL A 23 8.82 47.01 -27.43
CA VAL A 23 9.34 45.75 -26.88
C VAL A 23 8.25 44.99 -26.12
N SER A 24 7.42 45.69 -25.33
CA SER A 24 6.28 45.10 -24.61
C SER A 24 5.20 44.57 -25.56
N ALA A 25 4.88 45.30 -26.64
CA ALA A 25 3.90 44.84 -27.62
C ALA A 25 4.39 43.61 -28.41
N ALA A 26 5.68 43.56 -28.76
CA ALA A 26 6.27 42.43 -29.47
C ALA A 26 6.36 41.16 -28.61
N SER A 27 6.56 41.30 -27.29
CA SER A 27 6.58 40.18 -26.35
C SER A 27 5.17 39.66 -26.02
N ALA A 28 4.16 40.53 -25.97
CA ALA A 28 2.77 40.09 -25.85
C ALA A 28 2.27 39.30 -27.08
N ALA A 29 2.68 39.70 -28.29
CA ALA A 29 2.30 39.01 -29.52
C ALA A 29 2.92 37.61 -29.66
N THR A 30 4.15 37.41 -29.17
CA THR A 30 4.80 36.09 -29.18
C THR A 30 4.21 35.13 -28.16
N VAL A 31 3.83 35.60 -26.96
CA VAL A 31 3.10 34.77 -25.98
C VAL A 31 1.71 34.38 -26.50
N ALA A 32 1.00 35.29 -27.18
CA ALA A 32 -0.29 34.99 -27.80
C ALA A 32 -0.18 33.96 -28.93
N LEU A 33 0.88 34.04 -29.76
CA LEU A 33 1.13 33.06 -30.83
C LEU A 33 1.51 31.69 -30.28
N VAL A 34 2.34 31.60 -29.22
CA VAL A 34 2.67 30.31 -28.58
C VAL A 34 1.44 29.69 -27.89
N ALA A 35 0.58 30.51 -27.27
CA ALA A 35 -0.68 30.06 -26.71
C ALA A 35 -1.69 29.62 -27.79
N ALA A 36 -1.68 30.27 -28.96
CA ALA A 36 -2.56 29.93 -30.08
C ALA A 36 -2.06 28.73 -30.91
N THR A 37 -0.74 28.52 -31.04
CA THR A 37 -0.17 27.35 -31.72
C THR A 37 -0.13 26.09 -30.84
N GLY A 38 -0.34 26.24 -29.53
CA GLY A 38 -0.53 25.14 -28.59
C GLY A 38 -1.98 24.62 -28.52
N CYS A 39 -2.92 25.21 -29.25
CA CYS A 39 -4.27 24.68 -29.43
C CYS A 39 -4.23 23.51 -30.44
N ASP A 40 -3.71 22.37 -29.99
CA ASP A 40 -4.29 21.12 -30.45
C ASP A 40 -5.65 20.97 -29.71
N THR A 41 -6.72 20.70 -30.44
CA THR A 41 -8.11 20.66 -29.91
C THR A 41 -8.37 19.50 -28.95
N SER A 42 -7.34 18.74 -28.60
CA SER A 42 -7.35 17.81 -27.48
C SER A 42 -6.89 18.55 -26.21
N THR A 43 -7.70 19.46 -25.69
CA THR A 43 -7.67 19.69 -24.24
C THR A 43 -8.00 18.33 -23.62
N PRO A 44 -7.08 17.67 -22.88
CA PRO A 44 -7.47 16.50 -22.12
C PRO A 44 -8.57 16.98 -21.17
N GLU A 45 -9.80 16.54 -21.41
CA GLU A 45 -10.88 16.80 -20.46
C GLU A 45 -10.37 16.34 -19.09
N PRO A 46 -10.52 17.16 -18.03
CA PRO A 46 -10.21 16.71 -16.70
C PRO A 46 -11.08 15.49 -16.43
N VAL A 47 -10.48 14.30 -16.48
CA VAL A 47 -11.17 13.06 -16.11
C VAL A 47 -11.57 13.23 -14.65
N ALA A 48 -12.87 13.23 -14.39
CA ALA A 48 -13.36 13.27 -13.01
C ALA A 48 -12.68 12.12 -12.25
N PRO A 49 -12.09 12.38 -11.07
CA PRO A 49 -11.43 11.33 -10.31
C PRO A 49 -12.46 10.24 -10.00
N ASP A 50 -12.13 9.00 -10.38
CA ASP A 50 -12.98 7.85 -10.12
C ASP A 50 -13.16 7.70 -8.60
N PRO A 51 -14.39 7.79 -8.06
CA PRO A 51 -14.64 7.72 -6.63
C PRO A 51 -14.26 6.37 -6.01
N ASN A 52 -14.10 5.32 -6.84
CA ASN A 52 -13.72 3.99 -6.41
C ASN A 52 -12.21 3.73 -6.51
N LEU A 53 -11.43 4.63 -7.10
CA LEU A 53 -10.00 4.47 -7.26
C LEU A 53 -9.26 4.90 -5.98
N ILE A 54 -8.63 3.94 -5.31
CA ILE A 54 -7.81 4.18 -4.12
C ILE A 54 -6.35 3.97 -4.52
N THR A 55 -5.60 5.06 -4.60
CA THR A 55 -4.17 5.00 -4.94
C THR A 55 -3.34 4.90 -3.68
N LEU A 56 -2.59 3.80 -3.54
CA LEU A 56 -1.69 3.63 -2.42
C LEU A 56 -0.53 4.65 -2.49
N PRO A 57 -0.09 5.20 -1.34
CA PRO A 57 0.99 6.18 -1.32
C PRO A 57 2.34 5.53 -1.71
N ALA A 58 3.31 6.37 -2.06
CA ALA A 58 4.68 5.92 -2.30
C ALA A 58 5.43 5.60 -1.00
N GLY A 59 6.60 4.97 -1.13
CA GLY A 59 7.54 4.73 -0.03
C GLY A 59 6.98 3.81 1.06
N ASP A 60 7.47 3.99 2.29
CA ASP A 60 7.17 3.13 3.44
C ASP A 60 5.67 3.03 3.73
N ASN A 61 4.92 4.13 3.55
CA ASN A 61 3.49 4.12 3.77
C ASN A 61 2.78 3.18 2.78
N GLY A 62 3.17 3.16 1.50
CA GLY A 62 2.59 2.24 0.52
C GLY A 62 2.75 0.76 0.91
N LEU A 63 3.91 0.44 1.47
CA LEU A 63 4.20 -0.91 2.00
C LEU A 63 3.33 -1.22 3.22
N LEU A 64 3.19 -0.27 4.16
CA LEU A 64 2.32 -0.43 5.32
C LEU A 64 0.84 -0.55 4.94
N TYR A 65 0.36 0.21 3.96
CA TYR A 65 -1.00 0.06 3.42
C TYR A 65 -1.22 -1.33 2.83
N SER A 66 -0.24 -1.88 2.12
CA SER A 66 -0.31 -3.24 1.57
C SER A 66 -0.42 -4.31 2.68
N LEU A 67 0.36 -4.16 3.75
CA LEU A 67 0.25 -5.01 4.94
C LEU A 67 -1.08 -4.84 5.66
N PHE A 68 -1.59 -3.60 5.75
CA PHE A 68 -2.86 -3.29 6.38
C PHE A 68 -4.02 -3.95 5.64
N LEU A 69 -4.03 -3.93 4.30
CA LEU A 69 -5.05 -4.60 3.48
C LEU A 69 -5.08 -6.12 3.73
N LEU A 70 -3.92 -6.76 3.87
CA LEU A 70 -3.82 -8.17 4.27
C LEU A 70 -4.37 -8.41 5.68
N ALA A 71 -3.95 -7.60 6.66
CA ALA A 71 -4.42 -7.73 8.04
C ALA A 71 -5.93 -7.50 8.14
N LEU A 72 -6.48 -6.55 7.37
CA LEU A 72 -7.91 -6.33 7.22
C LEU A 72 -8.61 -7.57 6.64
N ALA A 73 -8.10 -8.14 5.54
CA ALA A 73 -8.67 -9.32 4.91
C ALA A 73 -8.71 -10.52 5.87
N LYS A 74 -7.60 -10.78 6.57
CA LYS A 74 -7.48 -11.91 7.51
C LYS A 74 -8.31 -11.73 8.77
N SER A 75 -8.25 -10.56 9.41
CA SER A 75 -9.11 -10.26 10.56
C SER A 75 -10.59 -10.35 10.19
N THR A 76 -10.99 -9.92 8.98
CA THR A 76 -12.37 -10.06 8.48
C THR A 76 -12.76 -11.53 8.30
N LEU A 77 -11.90 -12.34 7.69
CA LEU A 77 -12.13 -13.78 7.53
C LEU A 77 -12.28 -14.47 8.90
N TYR A 78 -11.34 -14.26 9.82
CA TYR A 78 -11.34 -14.95 11.11
C TYR A 78 -12.43 -14.47 12.05
N GLN A 79 -12.82 -13.19 11.97
CA GLN A 79 -14.01 -12.70 12.66
C GLN A 79 -15.26 -13.45 12.17
N LYS A 80 -15.41 -13.64 10.86
CA LYS A 80 -16.55 -14.37 10.29
C LYS A 80 -16.57 -15.85 10.71
N VAL A 81 -15.41 -16.50 10.74
CA VAL A 81 -15.28 -17.89 11.20
C VAL A 81 -15.57 -18.01 12.69
N TYR A 82 -15.16 -17.04 13.50
CA TYR A 82 -15.46 -17.02 14.93
C TYR A 82 -16.96 -16.86 15.22
N GLU A 83 -17.63 -15.94 14.52
CA GLU A 83 -19.06 -15.66 14.72
C GLU A 83 -19.96 -16.79 14.21
N THR A 84 -19.59 -17.38 13.08
CA THR A 84 -20.37 -18.42 12.41
C THR A 84 -19.46 -19.57 12.00
N PRO A 85 -18.91 -20.34 12.95
CA PRO A 85 -18.03 -21.44 12.62
C PRO A 85 -18.82 -22.55 11.94
N PRO A 86 -18.30 -23.16 10.85
CA PRO A 86 -18.93 -24.34 10.29
C PRO A 86 -18.93 -25.50 11.29
N THR A 87 -19.96 -26.33 11.21
CA THR A 87 -20.24 -27.37 12.21
C THR A 87 -19.20 -28.49 12.25
N ASP A 88 -18.45 -28.66 11.15
CA ASP A 88 -17.40 -29.66 10.97
C ASP A 88 -16.00 -29.17 11.39
N LEU A 89 -15.83 -27.92 11.86
CA LEU A 89 -14.62 -27.51 12.58
C LEU A 89 -14.59 -28.15 13.96
N THR A 90 -13.45 -28.69 14.35
CA THR A 90 -13.24 -29.25 15.70
C THR A 90 -13.10 -28.15 16.75
N THR A 91 -13.26 -28.50 18.04
CA THR A 91 -13.06 -27.55 19.14
C THR A 91 -11.64 -26.97 19.16
N ALA A 92 -10.62 -27.78 18.86
CA ALA A 92 -9.23 -27.34 18.81
C ALA A 92 -9.01 -26.33 17.67
N GLU A 93 -9.58 -26.57 16.49
CA GLU A 93 -9.46 -25.64 15.36
C GLU A 93 -10.18 -24.33 15.62
N ARG A 94 -11.35 -24.37 16.26
CA ARG A 94 -12.06 -23.13 16.65
C ARG A 94 -11.22 -22.29 17.62
N ALA A 95 -10.49 -22.92 18.55
CA ALA A 95 -9.55 -22.21 19.42
C ALA A 95 -8.41 -21.58 18.61
N ILE A 96 -7.80 -22.32 17.69
CA ILE A 96 -6.75 -21.80 16.80
C ILE A 96 -7.24 -20.60 15.97
N PHE A 97 -8.43 -20.68 15.37
CA PHE A 97 -9.01 -19.57 14.63
C PHE A 97 -9.37 -18.36 15.51
N SER A 98 -9.71 -18.58 16.78
CA SER A 98 -9.88 -17.49 17.75
C SER A 98 -8.54 -16.80 18.03
N ASP A 99 -7.46 -17.55 18.22
CA ASP A 99 -6.13 -16.99 18.44
C ASP A 99 -5.63 -16.22 17.21
N LEU A 100 -5.81 -16.79 16.01
CA LEU A 100 -5.50 -16.12 14.74
C LEU A 100 -6.30 -14.82 14.58
N ARG A 101 -7.61 -14.84 14.88
CA ARG A 101 -8.45 -13.64 14.86
C ARG A 101 -7.89 -12.55 15.76
N ASP A 102 -7.63 -12.88 17.02
CA ASP A 102 -7.20 -11.90 18.02
C ASP A 102 -5.85 -11.29 17.65
N HIS A 103 -4.95 -12.12 17.11
CA HIS A 103 -3.67 -11.64 16.64
C HIS A 103 -3.80 -10.73 15.42
N GLU A 104 -4.60 -11.11 14.41
CA GLU A 104 -4.77 -10.30 13.21
C GLU A 104 -5.52 -8.98 13.48
N ILE A 105 -6.45 -8.96 14.43
CA ILE A 105 -7.07 -7.71 14.90
C ILE A 105 -6.02 -6.82 15.54
N ALA A 106 -5.27 -7.32 16.53
CA ALA A 106 -4.23 -6.55 17.19
C ALA A 106 -3.16 -6.05 16.20
N TYR A 107 -2.81 -6.87 15.22
CA TYR A 107 -1.83 -6.52 14.20
C TYR A 107 -2.37 -5.47 13.22
N ARG A 108 -3.64 -5.55 12.81
CA ARG A 108 -4.30 -4.51 12.02
C ARG A 108 -4.31 -3.17 12.74
N GLU A 109 -4.67 -3.15 14.03
CA GLU A 109 -4.68 -1.90 14.82
C GLU A 109 -3.26 -1.33 15.00
N LEU A 110 -2.25 -2.19 15.16
CA LEU A 110 -0.85 -1.78 15.18
C LEU A 110 -0.42 -1.14 13.86
N LEU A 111 -0.79 -1.73 12.71
CA LEU A 111 -0.52 -1.15 11.40
C LEU A 111 -1.26 0.17 11.21
N HIS A 112 -2.48 0.29 11.71
CA HIS A 112 -3.22 1.56 11.72
C HIS A 112 -2.43 2.63 12.48
N LEU A 113 -1.94 2.32 13.67
CA LEU A 113 -1.15 3.25 14.47
C LEU A 113 0.17 3.67 13.77
N LEU A 114 0.79 2.77 12.99
CA LEU A 114 1.97 3.12 12.19
C LEU A 114 1.64 4.05 11.02
N LEU A 115 0.45 3.90 10.41
CA LEU A 115 -0.03 4.75 9.32
C LEU A 115 -0.55 6.10 9.82
N ASP A 116 -1.20 6.10 10.99
CA ASP A 116 -1.72 7.27 11.68
C ASP A 116 -1.44 7.18 13.19
N PRO A 117 -0.35 7.83 13.66
CA PRO A 117 -0.02 7.88 15.09
C PRO A 117 -1.09 8.54 15.97
N ASN A 118 -2.03 9.29 15.40
CA ASN A 118 -3.13 9.94 16.12
C ASN A 118 -4.43 9.13 16.08
N TYR A 119 -4.44 7.92 15.51
CA TYR A 119 -5.65 7.12 15.31
C TYR A 119 -6.51 6.93 16.59
N LEU A 120 -5.87 6.86 17.77
CA LEU A 120 -6.57 6.70 19.05
C LEU A 120 -7.24 8.00 19.56
N ASP A 121 -6.91 9.16 18.99
CA ASP A 121 -7.55 10.44 19.25
C ASP A 121 -8.61 10.70 18.17
N SER A 122 -9.88 10.46 18.49
CA SER A 122 -10.99 10.60 17.54
C SER A 122 -11.15 12.01 16.95
N THR A 123 -10.52 13.03 17.55
CA THR A 123 -10.52 14.40 17.02
C THR A 123 -9.45 14.63 15.94
N LYS A 124 -8.50 13.69 15.80
CA LYS A 124 -7.34 13.78 14.91
C LYS A 124 -7.14 12.56 14.00
N ALA A 125 -7.90 11.49 14.23
CA ALA A 125 -7.80 10.26 13.45
C ALA A 125 -8.01 10.52 11.95
N VAL A 126 -7.11 10.00 11.15
CA VAL A 126 -7.18 10.04 9.68
C VAL A 126 -7.91 8.80 9.19
N GLN A 127 -8.95 9.02 8.41
CA GLN A 127 -9.64 7.94 7.73
C GLN A 127 -8.76 7.39 6.58
N LEU A 128 -8.21 6.18 6.76
CA LEU A 128 -7.33 5.54 5.76
C LEU A 128 -8.07 5.13 4.47
N PHE A 129 -9.34 4.74 4.58
CA PHE A 129 -10.17 4.27 3.47
C PHE A 129 -11.62 4.78 3.60
N PRO A 130 -12.39 4.87 2.51
CA PRO A 130 -13.82 5.20 2.56
C PRO A 130 -14.63 4.35 3.56
N VAL A 131 -15.73 4.88 4.08
CA VAL A 131 -16.49 4.24 5.20
C VAL A 131 -17.04 2.86 4.80
N ASP A 132 -17.42 2.69 3.54
CA ASP A 132 -17.96 1.47 2.96
C ASP A 132 -16.89 0.55 2.36
N PHE A 133 -15.61 0.90 2.50
CA PHE A 133 -14.48 0.05 2.11
C PHE A 133 -14.43 -1.19 3.01
N ALA A 134 -14.63 -2.36 2.40
CA ALA A 134 -14.64 -3.63 3.13
C ALA A 134 -14.17 -4.79 2.25
N PHE A 135 -13.45 -5.73 2.87
CA PHE A 135 -13.09 -7.00 2.27
C PHE A 135 -14.33 -7.89 2.13
N LYS A 136 -14.62 -8.37 0.92
CA LYS A 136 -15.79 -9.21 0.62
C LYS A 136 -15.45 -10.68 0.76
N LEU A 137 -16.23 -11.40 1.57
CA LEU A 137 -16.07 -12.83 1.80
C LEU A 137 -16.91 -13.71 0.85
N THR A 138 -17.68 -13.10 -0.05
CA THR A 138 -18.70 -13.77 -0.87
C THR A 138 -18.15 -14.84 -1.82
N SER A 139 -16.87 -14.78 -2.16
CA SER A 139 -16.17 -15.78 -2.98
C SER A 139 -15.65 -16.97 -2.17
N PHE A 140 -15.69 -16.94 -0.83
CA PHE A 140 -15.24 -18.04 0.02
C PHE A 140 -16.43 -18.88 0.51
N THR A 141 -16.27 -20.21 0.47
CA THR A 141 -17.25 -21.14 1.04
C THR A 141 -16.95 -21.37 2.52
N LEU A 142 -17.44 -20.48 3.39
CA LEU A 142 -17.12 -20.52 4.83
C LEU A 142 -18.06 -21.43 5.66
N THR A 143 -18.93 -22.18 5.00
CA THR A 143 -19.88 -23.12 5.62
C THR A 143 -19.30 -24.52 5.84
N THR A 144 -18.04 -24.76 5.44
CA THR A 144 -17.34 -26.03 5.63
C THR A 144 -15.94 -25.79 6.16
N ARG A 145 -15.41 -26.74 6.94
CA ARG A 145 -14.02 -26.74 7.40
C ARG A 145 -13.03 -26.60 6.24
N ALA A 146 -13.26 -27.35 5.16
CA ALA A 146 -12.39 -27.33 3.98
C ALA A 146 -12.32 -25.93 3.34
N GLY A 147 -13.47 -25.27 3.15
CA GLY A 147 -13.50 -23.93 2.57
C GLY A 147 -12.93 -22.85 3.49
N VAL A 148 -13.09 -22.98 4.81
CA VAL A 148 -12.42 -22.10 5.79
C VAL A 148 -10.90 -22.24 5.71
N LEU A 149 -10.38 -23.48 5.74
CA LEU A 149 -8.93 -23.71 5.68
C LEU A 149 -8.32 -23.28 4.34
N ALA A 150 -9.02 -23.50 3.23
CA ALA A 150 -8.58 -23.04 1.92
C ALA A 150 -8.50 -21.50 1.84
N ALA A 151 -9.51 -20.79 2.35
CA ALA A 151 -9.50 -19.33 2.41
C ALA A 151 -8.38 -18.80 3.33
N ALA A 152 -8.21 -19.41 4.49
CA ALA A 152 -7.16 -19.06 5.44
C ALA A 152 -5.76 -19.27 4.83
N GLN A 153 -5.53 -20.42 4.19
CA GLN A 153 -4.24 -20.71 3.55
C GLN A 153 -3.92 -19.69 2.47
N GLN A 154 -4.89 -19.35 1.61
CA GLN A 154 -4.69 -18.36 0.55
C GLN A 154 -4.20 -17.02 1.10
N LEU A 155 -4.80 -16.53 2.19
CA LEU A 155 -4.44 -15.23 2.77
C LEU A 155 -3.15 -15.30 3.60
N GLU A 156 -2.92 -16.37 4.35
CA GLU A 156 -1.71 -16.51 5.16
C GLU A 156 -0.46 -16.75 4.31
N ASP A 157 -0.56 -17.54 3.23
CA ASP A 157 0.56 -17.73 2.30
C ASP A 157 0.90 -16.41 1.60
N LEU A 158 -0.10 -15.60 1.22
CA LEU A 158 0.11 -14.26 0.68
C LEU A 158 0.83 -13.35 1.69
N ALA A 159 0.38 -13.36 2.95
CA ALA A 159 0.99 -12.56 4.00
C ALA A 159 2.44 -12.98 4.25
N ALA A 160 2.69 -14.27 4.46
CA ALA A 160 4.02 -14.80 4.69
C ALA A 160 4.98 -14.45 3.53
N ALA A 161 4.53 -14.64 2.27
CA ALA A 161 5.35 -14.38 1.09
C ALA A 161 5.71 -12.90 0.88
N LEU A 162 4.94 -11.97 1.45
CA LEU A 162 5.17 -10.53 1.29
C LEU A 162 6.35 -10.00 2.12
N TYR A 163 6.53 -10.49 3.35
CA TYR A 163 7.52 -9.93 4.29
C TYR A 163 8.97 -10.00 3.82
N PRO A 164 9.45 -11.10 3.19
CA PRO A 164 10.80 -11.15 2.64
C PRO A 164 11.11 -10.00 1.67
N VAL A 165 10.07 -9.44 1.03
CA VAL A 165 10.18 -8.32 0.10
C VAL A 165 10.00 -6.97 0.79
N VAL A 166 9.00 -6.85 1.67
CA VAL A 166 8.68 -5.57 2.32
C VAL A 166 9.77 -5.12 3.31
N VAL A 167 10.32 -6.05 4.10
CA VAL A 167 11.27 -5.69 5.17
C VAL A 167 12.53 -4.98 4.63
N PRO A 168 13.16 -5.43 3.54
CA PRO A 168 14.28 -4.72 2.92
C PRO A 168 13.92 -3.40 2.25
N LEU A 169 12.67 -3.23 1.79
CA LEU A 169 12.23 -2.02 1.07
C LEU A 169 11.93 -0.84 1.99
N VAL A 170 11.63 -1.09 3.27
CA VAL A 170 11.40 -0.02 4.24
C VAL A 170 12.69 0.78 4.47
N ALA A 171 12.57 2.10 4.44
CA ALA A 171 13.70 3.00 4.47
C ALA A 171 14.58 2.82 5.72
N SER A 172 15.90 3.02 5.54
CA SER A 172 16.86 2.86 6.65
C SER A 172 16.70 3.88 7.76
N SER A 173 16.08 5.02 7.47
CA SER A 173 15.70 6.04 8.45
C SER A 173 14.56 5.62 9.38
N ALA A 174 13.89 4.49 9.12
CA ALA A 174 12.81 3.93 9.95
C ALA A 174 13.22 2.61 10.63
N PRO A 175 14.28 2.59 11.47
CA PRO A 175 14.83 1.35 12.02
C PRO A 175 13.84 0.60 12.92
N TYR A 176 13.03 1.30 13.72
CA TYR A 176 12.03 0.67 14.59
C TYR A 176 10.94 -0.03 13.79
N GLN A 177 10.47 0.57 12.69
CA GLN A 177 9.48 -0.02 11.80
C GLN A 177 10.02 -1.30 11.16
N ARG A 178 11.27 -1.29 10.66
CA ARG A 178 11.89 -2.51 10.12
C ARG A 178 12.00 -3.63 11.13
N VAL A 179 12.45 -3.33 12.36
CA VAL A 179 12.55 -4.34 13.42
C VAL A 179 11.17 -4.92 13.76
N LEU A 180 10.15 -4.07 13.80
CA LEU A 180 8.78 -4.51 14.05
C LEU A 180 8.27 -5.43 12.93
N LEU A 181 8.45 -5.04 11.66
CA LEU A 181 8.05 -5.84 10.52
C LEU A 181 8.84 -7.15 10.40
N LEU A 182 10.12 -7.16 10.79
CA LEU A 182 10.91 -8.39 10.87
C LEU A 182 10.36 -9.36 11.92
N LYS A 183 9.92 -8.86 13.09
CA LYS A 183 9.24 -9.68 14.09
C LYS A 183 7.90 -10.21 13.56
N ALA A 184 7.14 -9.35 12.87
CA ALA A 184 5.89 -9.75 12.23
C ALA A 184 6.11 -10.83 11.16
N ALA A 185 7.20 -10.79 10.39
CA ALA A 185 7.52 -11.82 9.39
C ALA A 185 7.54 -13.24 9.99
N SER A 186 8.15 -13.40 11.17
CA SER A 186 8.19 -14.69 11.88
C SER A 186 6.81 -15.14 12.40
N VAL A 187 5.98 -14.19 12.85
CA VAL A 187 4.59 -14.47 13.24
C VAL A 187 3.78 -14.97 12.04
N GLN A 188 3.88 -14.25 10.92
CA GLN A 188 3.08 -14.47 9.74
C GLN A 188 3.43 -15.79 9.05
N ALA A 189 4.72 -16.15 9.05
CA ALA A 189 5.17 -17.49 8.65
C ALA A 189 4.60 -18.60 9.56
N ARG A 190 4.45 -18.36 10.87
CA ARG A 190 3.84 -19.35 11.79
C ARG A 190 2.33 -19.49 11.57
N HIS A 191 1.62 -18.41 11.24
CA HIS A 191 0.21 -18.49 10.89
C HIS A 191 0.00 -19.35 9.64
N ALA A 192 0.77 -19.08 8.58
CA ALA A 192 0.76 -19.90 7.37
C ALA A 192 1.07 -21.37 7.66
N ALA A 193 2.14 -21.64 8.43
CA ALA A 193 2.54 -22.98 8.84
C ALA A 193 1.40 -23.73 9.55
N VAL A 194 0.75 -23.09 10.53
CA VAL A 194 -0.36 -23.69 11.30
C VAL A 194 -1.54 -24.03 10.39
N VAL A 195 -1.98 -23.09 9.54
CA VAL A 195 -3.13 -23.31 8.66
C VAL A 195 -2.85 -24.43 7.65
N ARG A 196 -1.65 -24.46 7.08
CA ARG A 196 -1.23 -25.53 6.17
C ARG A 196 -1.22 -26.88 6.88
N ASP A 197 -0.66 -26.96 8.08
CA ASP A 197 -0.61 -28.20 8.85
C ASP A 197 -2.01 -28.71 9.25
N LEU A 198 -2.94 -27.81 9.56
CA LEU A 198 -4.36 -28.14 9.78
C LEU A 198 -5.03 -28.69 8.52
N LEU A 199 -4.70 -28.17 7.33
CA LEU A 199 -5.25 -28.66 6.08
C LEU A 199 -4.63 -30.00 5.67
N THR A 200 -3.31 -30.11 5.76
CA THR A 200 -2.54 -31.31 5.41
C THR A 200 -1.36 -31.42 6.38
N PRO A 201 -1.38 -32.39 7.31
CA PRO A 201 -0.31 -32.59 8.27
C PRO A 201 1.06 -32.73 7.58
N GLY A 202 2.05 -31.98 8.06
CA GLY A 202 3.40 -31.92 7.51
C GLY A 202 3.60 -30.95 6.35
N SER A 203 2.55 -30.25 5.89
CA SER A 203 2.64 -29.34 4.72
C SER A 203 3.09 -27.91 5.04
N PHE A 204 3.51 -27.64 6.29
CA PHE A 204 3.85 -26.30 6.78
C PHE A 204 4.91 -25.55 5.97
N ALA A 205 5.76 -26.27 5.23
CA ALA A 205 6.81 -25.72 4.37
C ALA A 205 6.99 -26.57 3.09
N SER A 206 5.90 -26.92 2.41
CA SER A 206 5.96 -27.69 1.18
C SER A 206 6.49 -26.90 -0.02
N ASP A 207 6.94 -27.63 -1.05
CA ASP A 207 7.67 -27.10 -2.20
C ASP A 207 6.91 -26.07 -3.05
N ASP A 208 5.60 -25.90 -2.88
CA ASP A 208 4.82 -24.84 -3.51
C ASP A 208 5.15 -23.46 -2.91
N VAL A 209 5.47 -23.39 -1.61
CA VAL A 209 5.76 -22.14 -0.88
C VAL A 209 7.23 -21.93 -0.53
N VAL A 210 8.06 -22.97 -0.57
CA VAL A 210 9.53 -22.85 -0.34
C VAL A 210 10.33 -23.24 -1.57
N ASN A 211 11.51 -22.63 -1.75
CA ASN A 211 12.46 -23.01 -2.80
C ASN A 211 13.35 -24.20 -2.34
N ALA A 212 14.20 -24.70 -3.25
CA ALA A 212 15.11 -25.82 -2.97
C ALA A 212 16.13 -25.56 -1.83
N ALA A 213 16.33 -24.30 -1.44
CA ALA A 213 17.15 -23.91 -0.29
C ALA A 213 16.35 -23.80 1.02
N GLY A 214 15.06 -24.15 1.02
CA GLY A 214 14.16 -24.03 2.16
C GLY A 214 13.73 -22.60 2.48
N GLN A 215 13.94 -21.66 1.56
CA GLN A 215 13.54 -20.26 1.73
C GLN A 215 12.13 -20.05 1.20
N LEU A 216 11.34 -19.23 1.90
CA LEU A 216 10.01 -18.85 1.45
C LEU A 216 10.08 -18.15 0.08
N LYS A 217 9.22 -18.54 -0.85
CA LYS A 217 9.11 -17.90 -2.16
C LYS A 217 8.46 -16.52 -1.98
N PRO A 218 9.17 -15.43 -2.29
CA PRO A 218 8.66 -14.08 -2.07
C PRO A 218 7.56 -13.72 -3.07
N ARG A 219 6.66 -12.83 -2.66
CA ARG A 219 5.74 -12.10 -3.54
C ARG A 219 5.89 -10.61 -3.31
N THR A 220 5.90 -9.84 -4.40
CA THR A 220 5.99 -8.39 -4.36
C THR A 220 4.69 -7.76 -3.84
N PRO A 221 4.75 -6.50 -3.34
CA PRO A 221 3.54 -5.77 -2.98
C PRO A 221 2.52 -5.68 -4.13
N VAL A 222 2.99 -5.53 -5.37
CA VAL A 222 2.12 -5.50 -6.56
C VAL A 222 1.38 -6.82 -6.75
N GLU A 223 2.08 -7.95 -6.69
CA GLU A 223 1.47 -9.28 -6.85
C GLU A 223 0.45 -9.58 -5.75
N VAL A 224 0.76 -9.22 -4.50
CA VAL A 224 -0.13 -9.46 -3.36
C VAL A 224 -1.40 -8.61 -3.47
N ASN A 225 -1.27 -7.31 -3.73
CA ASN A 225 -2.43 -6.44 -3.89
C ASN A 225 -3.27 -6.83 -5.13
N THR A 226 -2.65 -7.31 -6.20
CA THR A 226 -3.36 -7.86 -7.36
C THR A 226 -4.18 -9.09 -6.98
N ALA A 227 -3.62 -9.98 -6.16
CA ALA A 227 -4.34 -11.15 -5.66
C ALA A 227 -5.52 -10.78 -4.74
N LEU A 228 -5.44 -9.66 -4.01
CA LEU A 228 -6.50 -9.17 -3.13
C LEU A 228 -7.55 -8.31 -3.84
N ALA A 229 -7.21 -7.69 -4.98
CA ALA A 229 -8.07 -6.73 -5.66
C ALA A 229 -9.53 -7.20 -5.90
N PRO A 230 -9.79 -8.47 -6.31
CA PRO A 230 -11.16 -8.94 -6.53
C PRO A 230 -12.07 -8.85 -5.30
N PHE A 231 -11.49 -8.90 -4.10
CA PHE A 231 -12.23 -8.90 -2.84
C PHE A 231 -12.56 -7.50 -2.31
N PHE A 232 -12.08 -6.43 -2.96
CA PHE A 232 -12.34 -5.04 -2.54
C PHE A 232 -13.34 -4.30 -3.44
N ALA A 233 -13.93 -4.98 -4.43
CA ALA A 233 -14.93 -4.40 -5.32
C ALA A 233 -16.08 -3.73 -4.51
N PRO A 234 -16.56 -2.54 -4.95
CA PRO A 234 -16.25 -1.86 -6.21
C PRO A 234 -14.93 -1.07 -6.23
N TYR A 235 -14.20 -1.00 -5.13
CA TYR A 235 -12.95 -0.24 -5.07
C TYR A 235 -11.83 -0.89 -5.88
N VAL A 236 -11.07 -0.04 -6.57
CA VAL A 236 -9.88 -0.41 -7.32
C VAL A 236 -8.67 0.11 -6.56
N ILE A 237 -7.83 -0.81 -6.09
CA ILE A 237 -6.57 -0.47 -5.42
C ILE A 237 -5.49 -0.26 -6.48
N SER A 238 -5.07 0.99 -6.67
CA SER A 238 -3.94 1.31 -7.53
C SER A 238 -2.63 1.16 -6.77
N VAL A 239 -1.76 0.32 -7.31
CA VAL A 239 -0.42 0.00 -6.78
C VAL A 239 0.70 0.70 -7.54
N ALA A 240 0.36 1.68 -8.38
CA ALA A 240 1.29 2.34 -9.29
C ALA A 240 2.50 2.99 -8.60
N ASN A 241 2.33 3.39 -7.33
CA ASN A 241 3.36 4.08 -6.56
C ASN A 241 4.12 3.16 -5.59
N LEU A 242 3.82 1.87 -5.55
CA LEU A 242 4.45 0.97 -4.59
C LEU A 242 5.95 0.80 -4.91
N PRO A 243 6.82 0.78 -3.89
CA PRO A 243 8.23 0.44 -4.08
C PRO A 243 8.36 -0.96 -4.70
N VAL A 244 9.24 -1.06 -5.70
CA VAL A 244 9.59 -2.34 -6.34
C VAL A 244 11.00 -2.77 -5.92
N PRO A 245 11.25 -4.07 -5.68
CA PRO A 245 12.60 -4.57 -5.43
C PRO A 245 13.50 -4.28 -6.63
N VAL A 246 14.72 -3.80 -6.37
CA VAL A 246 15.78 -3.81 -7.37
C VAL A 246 16.42 -5.20 -7.30
N LEU A 247 16.18 -6.02 -8.33
CA LEU A 247 16.75 -7.37 -8.47
C LEU A 247 18.20 -7.31 -8.95
#